data_AF-A0A962CZG9-F1
#
_entry.id   AF-A0A962CZG9-F1
#
_cell.length_a   1.000
_cell.length_b   1.000
_cell.length_c   1.000
_cell.angle_alpha   90.00
_cell.angle_beta   90.00
_cell.angle_gamma   90.00
#
_symmetry.space_group_name_H-M   'P 1'
#
loop_
_entity.id
_entity.type
_entity.pdbx_description
1 polymer ?
#
loop_
_entity_poly.entity_id
_entity_poly.type
_entity_poly.pdbx_seq_one_letter_code
_entity_poly.pdbx_strand_id
1 'polypeptide(L)' 'MSQTKSFENNLEKLSAIIEKMEQQDVGLEESLKLYEQGIQLTRKCQKIIDEAEQKIAQLMEDKD' A
#
# COMPACT_ATOMS: atom_id res chain seq x y z
N MET A 1 6.78 7.02 13.40
CA MET A 1 6.02 8.09 12.71
C MET A 1 6.22 8.13 11.20
N SER A 2 7.45 8.02 10.67
CA SER A 2 7.68 8.07 9.21
C SER A 2 7.03 6.90 8.43
N GLN A 3 7.14 5.67 8.94
CA GLN A 3 6.55 4.49 8.29
C GLN A 3 5.01 4.49 8.31
N THR A 4 4.40 4.89 9.42
CA THR A 4 2.94 5.06 9.54
C THR A 4 2.40 6.06 8.52
N LYS A 5 3.03 7.25 8.42
CA LYS A 5 2.66 8.25 7.40
C LYS A 5 2.85 7.70 5.99
N SER A 6 3.90 6.92 5.74
CA SER A 6 4.10 6.29 4.43
C SER A 6 3.01 5.26 4.09
N PHE A 7 2.53 4.50 5.08
CA PHE A 7 1.45 3.54 4.90
C PHE A 7 0.11 4.23 4.61
N GLU A 8 -0.25 5.21 5.44
CA GLU A 8 -1.46 6.02 5.25
C GLU A 8 -1.48 6.70 3.88
N ASN A 9 -0.37 7.30 3.46
CA ASN A 9 -0.24 7.92 2.14
C ASN A 9 -0.37 6.92 0.99
N ASN A 10 0.13 5.68 1.16
CA ASN A 10 0.01 4.65 0.13
C ASN A 10 -1.43 4.13 0.05
N LEU A 11 -2.12 4.01 1.18
CA LEU A 11 -3.55 3.66 1.23
C LEU A 11 -4.41 4.74 0.58
N GLU A 12 -4.18 6.02 0.88
CA GLU A 12 -4.91 7.12 0.26
C GLU A 12 -4.79 7.10 -1.28
N LYS A 13 -3.56 6.87 -1.78
CA LYS A 13 -3.32 6.72 -3.22
C LYS A 13 -4.02 5.49 -3.81
N LEU A 14 -4.07 4.38 -3.08
CA LEU A 14 -4.76 3.17 -3.54
C LEU A 14 -6.27 3.40 -3.64
N SER A 15 -6.87 4.07 -2.64
CA SER A 15 -8.28 4.46 -2.69
C SER A 15 -8.58 5.38 -3.88
N ALA A 16 -7.72 6.37 -4.14
CA ALA A 16 -7.88 7.25 -5.30
C ALA A 16 -7.75 6.51 -6.65
N ILE A 17 -6.94 5.46 -6.72
CA ILE A 17 -6.87 4.59 -7.91
C ILE A 17 -8.17 3.80 -8.09
N ILE A 18 -8.71 3.23 -7.02
CA ILE A 18 -9.98 2.49 -7.05
C ILE A 18 -11.12 3.42 -7.51
N GLU A 19 -11.24 4.60 -6.91
CA GLU A 19 -12.24 5.61 -7.32
C GLU A 19 -12.13 5.97 -8.80
N LYS A 20 -10.89 6.11 -9.32
CA LYS A 20 -10.69 6.34 -10.75
C LYS A 20 -11.12 5.15 -11.59
N MET A 21 -10.75 3.93 -11.23
CA MET A 21 -11.12 2.71 -11.96
C MET A 21 -12.64 2.47 -12.01
N GLU A 22 -13.40 3.00 -11.05
CA GLU A 22 -14.87 2.92 -11.03
C GLU A 22 -15.55 3.93 -11.96
N GLN A 23 -14.81 4.90 -12.53
CA GLN A 23 -15.36 5.86 -13.48
C GLN A 23 -15.66 5.19 -14.83
N GLN A 24 -16.84 5.47 -15.40
CA GLN A 24 -17.32 4.82 -16.63
C GLN A 24 -16.48 5.09 -17.88
N ASP A 25 -15.65 6.16 -17.87
CA ASP A 25 -14.85 6.59 -19.02
C ASP A 25 -13.36 6.20 -18.94
N VAL A 26 -12.98 5.29 -18.03
CA VAL A 26 -11.59 4.80 -18.01
C VAL A 26 -11.35 3.84 -19.17
N GLY A 27 -10.60 4.33 -20.17
CA GLY A 27 -10.16 3.51 -21.29
C GLY A 27 -9.21 2.38 -20.88
N LEU A 28 -9.11 1.34 -21.71
CA LEU A 28 -8.32 0.13 -21.44
C LEU A 28 -6.85 0.41 -21.05
N GLU A 29 -6.18 1.32 -21.76
CA GLU A 29 -4.79 1.66 -21.49
C GLU A 29 -4.61 2.30 -20.10
N GLU A 30 -5.54 3.18 -19.73
CA GLU A 30 -5.53 3.83 -18.42
C GLU A 30 -5.87 2.83 -17.30
N SER A 31 -6.83 1.93 -17.54
CA SER A 31 -7.16 0.83 -16.62
C SER A 31 -5.95 -0.06 -16.34
N LEU A 32 -5.14 -0.37 -17.35
CA LEU A 32 -3.92 -1.16 -17.17
C LEU A 32 -2.86 -0.42 -16.35
N LYS A 33 -2.68 0.90 -16.58
CA LYS A 33 -1.76 1.74 -15.80
C LYS A 33 -2.21 1.86 -14.34
N LEU A 34 -3.50 2.11 -14.11
CA LEU A 34 -4.09 2.19 -12.77
C LEU A 34 -3.95 0.87 -12.03
N TYR A 35 -4.19 -0.27 -12.69
CA TYR A 35 -3.99 -1.60 -12.12
C TYR A 35 -2.54 -1.85 -11.71
N GLU A 36 -1.58 -1.56 -12.59
CA GLU A 36 -0.15 -1.73 -12.27
C GLU A 36 0.26 -0.86 -11.08
N GLN A 37 -0.17 0.40 -11.04
CA GLN A 37 0.06 1.30 -9.91
C GLN A 37 -0.57 0.77 -8.61
N GLY A 38 -1.79 0.24 -8.69
CA GLY A 38 -2.47 -0.39 -7.55
C GLY A 38 -1.66 -1.55 -6.99
N ILE A 39 -1.21 -2.48 -7.84
CA ILE A 39 -0.36 -3.62 -7.43
C ILE A 39 0.93 -3.14 -6.76
N GLN A 40 1.59 -2.11 -7.31
CA GLN A 40 2.80 -1.56 -6.72
C GLN A 40 2.55 -0.94 -5.32
N LEU A 41 1.43 -0.22 -5.13
CA LEU A 41 1.07 0.36 -3.83
C LEU A 41 0.73 -0.73 -2.82
N THR A 42 -0.06 -1.75 -3.20
CA THR A 42 -0.38 -2.88 -2.33
C THR A 42 0.89 -3.58 -1.83
N ARG A 43 1.87 -3.82 -2.72
CA ARG A 43 3.17 -4.42 -2.33
C ARG A 43 3.95 -3.54 -1.36
N LYS A 44 3.92 -2.21 -1.53
CA LYS A 44 4.56 -1.28 -0.59
C LYS A 44 3.88 -1.31 0.78
N CYS A 45 2.55 -1.34 0.82
CA CYS A 45 1.80 -1.47 2.06
C CYS A 45 2.15 -2.76 2.80
N GLN A 46 2.17 -3.90 2.09
CA GLN A 46 2.54 -5.18 2.69
C GLN A 46 3.94 -5.14 3.29
N LYS A 47 4.92 -4.60 2.56
CA LYS A 47 6.29 -4.47 3.07
C LYS A 47 6.37 -3.66 4.38
N ILE A 48 5.61 -2.57 4.49
CA ILE A 48 5.58 -1.77 5.71
C ILE A 48 4.99 -2.57 6.88
N ILE A 49 3.96 -3.38 6.63
CA ILE A 49 3.36 -4.27 7.63
C ILE A 49 4.40 -5.31 8.07
N ASP A 50 5.04 -6.00 7.11
CA ASP A 50 6.05 -7.03 7.39
C ASP A 50 7.21 -6.45 8.23
N GLU A 51 7.71 -5.26 7.90
CA GLU A 51 8.75 -4.57 8.66
C GLU A 51 8.29 -4.20 10.08
N ALA A 52 7.02 -3.88 10.27
CA ALA A 52 6.46 -3.59 11.58
C ALA A 52 6.32 -4.86 12.42
N GLU A 53 5.85 -5.95 11.83
CA GLU A 53 5.75 -7.27 12.48
C GLU A 53 7.13 -7.79 12.91
N GLN A 54 8.14 -7.67 12.04
CA GLN A 54 9.52 -8.05 12.37
C GLN A 54 10.07 -7.27 13.56
N LYS A 55 9.80 -5.96 13.65
CA LYS A 55 10.21 -5.16 14.81
C LYS A 55 9.52 -5.61 16.09
N ILE A 56 8.24 -5.97 16.01
CA ILE A 56 7.50 -6.48 17.16
C ILE A 56 8.10 -7.81 17.62
N ALA A 57 8.39 -8.72 16.69
CA ALA A 57 9.01 -10.01 17.00
C ALA A 57 10.36 -9.84 17.70
N GLN A 58 11.26 -8.98 17.18
CA GLN A 58 12.55 -8.69 17.80
C GLN A 58 12.40 -8.15 19.24
N LEU A 59 11.46 -7.22 19.46
CA LEU A 59 11.20 -6.66 20.79
C LEU A 59 10.60 -7.68 21.77
N MET A 60 9.98 -8.74 21.28
CA MET A 60 9.49 -9.85 22.10
C MET A 60 10.63 -10.82 22.43
N GLU A 61 11.51 -11.13 21.47
CA GLU A 61 12.70 -11.97 21.69
C GLU A 61 13.72 -11.32 22.64
N ASP A 62 13.88 -10.00 22.60
CA ASP A 62 14.80 -9.25 23.49
C ASP A 62 14.31 -9.16 24.95
N LYS A 63 13.07 -9.58 25.25
CA LYS A 63 12.45 -9.50 26.59
C LYS A 63 12.51 -10.80 27.39
N ASP A 64 13.02 -11.87 26.79
CA ASP A 64 13.28 -13.17 27.43
C ASP A 64 14.79 -13.38 27.68
#